data_AF-A0A645FH81-F1
#
_entry.id   AF-A0A645FH81-F1
#
_cell.length_a   1.000
_cell.length_b   1.000
_cell.length_c   1.000
_cell.angle_alpha   90.00
_cell.angle_beta   90.00
_cell.angle_gamma   90.00
#
_symmetry.space_group_name_H-M   'P 1'
#
loop_
_entity.id
_entity.type
_entity.pdbx_description
1 polymer ?
#
loop_
_entity_poly.entity_id
_entity_poly.type
_entity_poly.pdbx_seq_one_letter_code
_entity_poly.pdbx_strand_id
1 'polypeptide(L)'
;MYFEKGLVIGKKQTITFIVLCALVAMLKYSLLPFCLLMLFIPASRFASKKSKAVNAVLSIVIPVAAAAGLYAVTTFLITATGAGSGSALTEGGVNLMGANVGAQLHYMLGSLTTTVSVFLRSFVENTYYITQLFSFGWLSYGPPEVFIYLYIGFLMLVGFLYSKYEHGAARIEDTKMAFANRLGVFIVIALGYVLVNLLLYLTWTPVGAGLIQGVQARYFIPLLLFLPFFSRNVHPVLSEGEVTRMHINVQFVAFAFVILVFMHTLFAYY
;
A
#
# COMPACT_ATOMS: atom_id res chain seq x y z
N MET A 1 6.66 12.52 7.30
CA MET A 1 5.57 13.43 7.66
C MET A 1 6.17 14.76 8.01
N TYR A 2 5.90 15.73 7.16
CA TYR A 2 6.28 17.12 7.32
C TYR A 2 5.10 17.91 7.79
N PHE A 3 5.35 18.83 8.70
CA PHE A 3 4.28 19.61 9.28
C PHE A 3 4.68 21.07 9.24
N GLU A 4 3.87 21.89 8.58
CA GLU A 4 4.02 23.34 8.62
C GLU A 4 3.87 23.85 10.05
N LYS A 5 4.62 24.90 10.40
CA LYS A 5 4.60 25.53 11.72
C LYS A 5 3.19 26.11 11.94
N GLY A 6 2.53 25.72 13.04
CA GLY A 6 1.18 26.19 13.40
C GLY A 6 0.00 25.45 12.76
N LEU A 7 0.23 24.51 11.82
CA LEU A 7 -0.86 23.72 11.24
C LEU A 7 -1.36 22.69 12.28
N VAL A 8 -2.62 22.88 12.70
CA VAL A 8 -3.38 21.93 13.53
C VAL A 8 -4.30 21.15 12.60
N ILE A 9 -4.33 19.82 12.75
CA ILE A 9 -5.17 18.94 11.96
C ILE A 9 -6.63 19.23 12.30
N GLY A 10 -7.37 19.74 11.31
CA GLY A 10 -8.78 20.07 11.44
C GLY A 10 -9.67 18.84 11.35
N LYS A 11 -10.90 18.95 11.87
CA LYS A 11 -11.92 17.88 11.77
C LYS A 11 -12.15 17.42 10.34
N LYS A 12 -12.18 18.35 9.37
CA LYS A 12 -12.35 18.05 7.94
C LYS A 12 -11.27 17.10 7.43
N GLN A 13 -9.99 17.40 7.70
CA GLN A 13 -8.86 16.57 7.28
C GLN A 13 -8.91 15.18 7.91
N THR A 14 -9.24 15.10 9.20
CA THR A 14 -9.42 13.81 9.90
C THR A 14 -10.54 13.00 9.27
N ILE A 15 -11.72 13.58 9.04
CA ILE A 15 -12.86 12.89 8.44
C ILE A 15 -12.50 12.42 7.03
N THR A 16 -11.90 13.27 6.21
CA THR A 16 -11.44 12.89 4.86
C THR A 16 -10.48 11.71 4.91
N PHE A 17 -9.50 11.73 5.81
CA PHE A 17 -8.55 10.61 5.97
C PHE A 17 -9.27 9.30 6.33
N ILE A 18 -10.18 9.34 7.30
CA ILE A 18 -10.93 8.15 7.75
C ILE A 18 -11.79 7.59 6.61
N VAL A 19 -12.50 8.45 5.89
CA VAL A 19 -13.34 8.05 4.74
C VAL A 19 -12.48 7.41 3.65
N LEU A 20 -11.35 8.02 3.30
CA LEU A 20 -10.43 7.45 2.31
C LEU A 20 -9.88 6.09 2.76
N CYS A 21 -9.52 5.94 4.03
CA CYS A 21 -9.09 4.65 4.57
C CYS A 21 -10.20 3.60 4.52
N ALA A 22 -11.45 3.97 4.82
CA ALA A 22 -12.58 3.06 4.72
C ALA A 22 -12.83 2.61 3.27
N LEU A 23 -12.81 3.54 2.32
CA LEU A 23 -12.95 3.24 0.89
C LEU A 23 -11.82 2.32 0.40
N VAL A 24 -10.57 2.63 0.76
CA VAL A 24 -9.40 1.82 0.37
C VAL A 24 -9.47 0.42 0.98
N ALA A 25 -9.86 0.29 2.25
CA ALA A 25 -10.01 -1.01 2.91
C ALA A 25 -11.12 -1.86 2.29
N MET A 26 -12.24 -1.24 1.89
CA MET A 26 -13.34 -1.90 1.18
C MET A 26 -12.94 -2.34 -0.23
N LEU A 27 -12.15 -1.53 -0.94
CA LEU A 27 -11.65 -1.86 -2.28
C LEU A 27 -10.60 -2.97 -2.23
N LYS A 28 -9.72 -2.94 -1.23
CA LYS A 28 -8.62 -3.88 -1.11
C LYS A 28 -8.24 -4.08 0.36
N TYR A 29 -8.72 -5.17 0.94
CA TYR A 29 -8.49 -5.54 2.35
C TYR A 29 -7.01 -5.52 2.77
N SER A 30 -6.10 -5.83 1.85
CA SER A 30 -4.65 -5.81 2.10
C SER A 30 -4.07 -4.43 2.43
N LEU A 31 -4.82 -3.35 2.23
CA LEU A 31 -4.41 -1.97 2.50
C LEU A 31 -4.92 -1.43 3.83
N LEU A 32 -5.61 -2.25 4.65
CA LEU A 32 -6.00 -1.91 6.02
C LEU A 32 -4.89 -1.29 6.89
N PRO A 33 -3.59 -1.68 6.77
CA PRO A 33 -2.53 -1.07 7.56
C PRO A 33 -2.38 0.45 7.37
N PHE A 34 -2.92 1.04 6.30
CA PHE A 34 -2.87 2.50 6.08
C PHE A 34 -3.63 3.27 7.17
N CYS A 35 -4.63 2.62 7.77
CA CYS A 35 -5.38 3.14 8.91
C CYS A 35 -4.48 3.49 10.11
N LEU A 36 -3.32 2.82 10.24
CA LEU A 36 -2.39 3.03 11.34
C LEU A 36 -1.56 4.32 11.19
N LEU A 37 -1.51 4.94 10.00
CA LEU A 37 -0.70 6.13 9.74
C LEU A 37 -1.01 7.27 10.72
N MET A 38 -2.26 7.40 11.17
CA MET A 38 -2.68 8.44 12.10
C MET A 38 -2.04 8.29 13.50
N LEU A 39 -1.69 7.08 13.92
CA LEU A 39 -1.02 6.83 15.21
C LEU A 39 0.35 7.52 15.28
N PHE A 40 1.03 7.56 14.14
CA PHE A 40 2.38 8.11 13.98
C PHE A 40 2.39 9.63 13.78
N ILE A 41 1.23 10.29 13.81
CA ILE A 41 1.15 11.75 13.82
C ILE A 41 1.39 12.27 15.26
N PRO A 42 2.29 13.25 15.48
CA PRO A 42 2.55 13.81 16.81
C PRO A 42 1.30 14.42 17.47
N ALA A 43 1.15 14.26 18.79
CA ALA A 43 -0.01 14.79 19.53
C ALA A 43 -0.12 16.32 19.51
N SER A 44 1.01 17.02 19.32
CA SER A 44 1.04 18.48 19.15
C SER A 44 0.32 18.98 17.91
N ARG A 45 -0.03 18.09 16.97
CA ARG A 45 -0.76 18.41 15.74
C ARG A 45 -2.27 18.27 15.87
N PHE A 46 -2.75 17.82 17.02
CA PHE A 46 -4.18 17.72 17.32
C PHE A 46 -4.57 18.76 18.36
N ALA A 47 -5.85 19.12 18.41
CA ALA A 47 -6.38 20.06 19.39
C ALA A 47 -6.11 19.64 20.85
N SER A 48 -6.02 18.33 21.12
CA SER A 48 -5.64 17.78 22.42
C SER A 48 -5.13 16.35 22.30
N LYS A 49 -4.46 15.84 23.35
CA LYS A 49 -4.04 14.43 23.44
C LYS A 49 -5.24 13.47 23.34
N LYS A 50 -6.38 13.84 23.95
CA LYS A 50 -7.65 13.10 23.84
C LYS A 50 -8.15 13.08 22.39
N SER A 51 -8.11 14.22 21.70
CA SER A 51 -8.49 14.30 20.29
C SER A 51 -7.62 13.41 19.41
N LYS A 52 -6.29 13.37 19.63
CA LYS A 52 -5.40 12.43 18.94
C LYS A 52 -5.87 10.98 19.15
N ALA A 53 -6.07 10.57 20.40
CA ALA A 53 -6.43 9.19 20.73
C ALA A 53 -7.75 8.77 20.08
N VAL A 54 -8.78 9.61 20.19
CA VAL A 54 -10.09 9.37 19.55
C VAL A 54 -9.95 9.25 18.04
N ASN A 55 -9.27 10.22 17.40
CA ASN A 55 -9.11 10.22 15.95
C ASN A 55 -8.35 8.98 15.47
N ALA A 56 -7.29 8.56 16.18
CA ALA A 56 -6.53 7.37 15.84
C ALA A 56 -7.35 6.08 15.98
N VAL A 57 -8.14 5.95 17.05
CA VAL A 57 -9.05 4.80 17.22
C VAL A 57 -10.09 4.77 16.09
N LEU A 58 -10.73 5.92 15.81
CA LEU A 58 -11.72 6.01 14.73
C LEU A 58 -11.12 5.70 13.36
N SER A 59 -9.87 6.09 13.12
CA SER A 59 -9.17 5.77 11.87
C SER A 59 -8.92 4.29 11.65
N ILE A 60 -9.01 3.46 12.69
CA ILE A 60 -8.86 2.00 12.61
C ILE A 60 -10.24 1.34 12.63
N VAL A 61 -11.07 1.69 13.60
CA VAL A 61 -12.37 1.02 13.83
C VAL A 61 -13.31 1.22 12.66
N ILE A 62 -13.42 2.44 12.11
CA ILE A 62 -14.36 2.71 11.01
C ILE A 62 -13.98 1.93 9.74
N PRO A 63 -12.73 1.98 9.24
CA PRO A 63 -12.35 1.18 8.07
C PRO A 63 -12.46 -0.32 8.28
N VAL A 64 -12.10 -0.84 9.47
CA VAL A 64 -12.24 -2.28 9.78
C VAL A 64 -13.71 -2.69 9.81
N ALA A 65 -14.58 -1.91 10.45
CA ALA A 65 -16.01 -2.16 10.46
C ALA A 65 -16.63 -2.08 9.05
N ALA A 66 -16.20 -1.11 8.24
CA ALA A 66 -16.66 -0.98 6.85
C ALA A 66 -16.24 -2.20 6.00
N ALA A 67 -14.99 -2.63 6.11
CA ALA A 67 -14.47 -3.83 5.45
C ALA A 67 -15.20 -5.11 5.90
N ALA A 68 -15.37 -5.30 7.20
CA ALA A 68 -16.10 -6.44 7.75
C ALA A 68 -17.59 -6.44 7.36
N GLY A 69 -18.22 -5.26 7.36
CA GLY A 69 -19.59 -5.06 6.91
C GLY A 69 -19.76 -5.40 5.44
N LEU A 70 -18.85 -4.96 4.58
CA LEU A 70 -18.86 -5.32 3.16
C LEU A 70 -18.73 -6.83 2.98
N TYR A 71 -17.77 -7.47 3.65
CA TYR A 71 -17.59 -8.93 3.60
C TYR A 71 -18.85 -9.68 4.05
N ALA A 72 -19.48 -9.26 5.16
CA ALA A 72 -20.69 -9.86 5.68
C ALA A 72 -21.88 -9.71 4.70
N VAL A 73 -22.06 -8.52 4.13
CA VAL A 73 -23.11 -8.25 3.13
C VAL A 73 -22.87 -9.11 1.88
N THR A 74 -21.64 -9.14 1.34
CA THR A 74 -21.32 -9.96 0.17
C THR A 74 -21.57 -11.44 0.44
N THR A 75 -21.16 -11.96 1.60
CA THR A 75 -21.39 -13.37 1.98
C THR A 75 -22.88 -13.68 2.13
N PHE A 76 -23.63 -12.80 2.78
CA PHE A 76 -25.08 -12.93 2.91
C PHE A 76 -25.77 -12.94 1.54
N LEU A 77 -25.43 -12.00 0.66
CA LEU A 77 -26.02 -11.92 -0.68
C LEU A 77 -25.70 -13.16 -1.52
N ILE A 78 -24.46 -13.65 -1.50
CA ILE A 78 -24.05 -14.89 -2.19
C ILE A 78 -24.85 -16.09 -1.69
N THR A 79 -25.06 -16.18 -0.38
CA THR A 79 -25.79 -17.29 0.25
C THR A 79 -27.29 -17.20 -0.03
N ALA A 80 -27.88 -16.01 0.12
CA ALA A 80 -29.31 -15.77 -0.03
C ALA A 80 -29.80 -15.87 -1.48
N THR A 81 -28.95 -15.55 -2.46
CA THR A 81 -29.29 -15.65 -3.89
C THR A 81 -29.05 -17.04 -4.48
N GLY A 82 -28.51 -17.98 -3.70
CA GLY A 82 -28.06 -19.27 -4.24
C GLY A 82 -26.88 -19.17 -5.23
N ALA A 83 -26.34 -17.96 -5.44
CA ALA A 83 -25.12 -17.74 -6.23
C ALA A 83 -23.88 -18.41 -5.60
N GLY A 84 -23.98 -18.87 -4.35
CA GLY A 84 -22.97 -19.70 -3.68
C GLY A 84 -22.97 -21.18 -4.08
N SER A 85 -24.07 -21.71 -4.63
CA SER A 85 -24.16 -23.11 -5.15
C SER A 85 -23.57 -23.24 -6.55
N GLY A 86 -23.44 -22.12 -7.26
CA GLY A 86 -22.70 -21.95 -8.51
C GLY A 86 -21.74 -20.79 -8.33
N SER A 87 -20.92 -20.86 -7.28
CA SER A 87 -19.59 -20.25 -7.24
C SER A 87 -19.24 -19.30 -8.41
N ALA A 88 -19.40 -18.01 -8.16
CA ALA A 88 -18.75 -16.96 -8.96
C ALA A 88 -17.20 -17.02 -8.89
N LEU A 89 -16.64 -17.97 -8.11
CA LEU A 89 -15.23 -18.36 -8.13
C LEU A 89 -14.96 -19.68 -8.90
N THR A 90 -15.98 -20.35 -9.44
CA THR A 90 -15.83 -21.61 -10.20
C THR A 90 -16.41 -21.53 -11.61
N GLU A 91 -17.26 -20.54 -11.93
CA GLU A 91 -17.64 -20.22 -13.33
C GLU A 91 -16.59 -19.36 -14.06
N GLY A 92 -15.33 -19.75 -13.93
CA GLY A 92 -14.20 -19.13 -14.62
C GLY A 92 -12.89 -19.93 -14.56
N GLY A 93 -12.94 -21.22 -14.20
CA GLY A 93 -11.76 -22.10 -14.26
C GLY A 93 -10.66 -21.85 -13.22
N VAL A 94 -10.91 -21.05 -12.17
CA VAL A 94 -10.00 -21.01 -11.01
C VAL A 94 -10.41 -22.10 -10.04
N ASN A 95 -10.04 -23.34 -10.35
CA ASN A 95 -10.03 -24.41 -9.37
C ASN A 95 -9.20 -23.90 -8.18
N LEU A 96 -9.78 -23.70 -6.99
CA LEU A 96 -9.08 -23.15 -5.81
C LEU A 96 -7.94 -24.04 -5.31
N MET A 97 -7.56 -25.09 -6.05
CA MET A 97 -6.44 -26.00 -5.84
C MET A 97 -6.35 -26.56 -4.39
N GLY A 98 -7.47 -26.61 -3.66
CA GLY A 98 -7.50 -27.05 -2.25
C GLY A 98 -7.36 -25.95 -1.20
N ALA A 99 -7.56 -24.68 -1.55
CA ALA A 99 -7.63 -23.57 -0.59
C ALA A 99 -8.95 -23.62 0.21
N ASN A 100 -8.85 -23.55 1.53
CA ASN A 100 -9.99 -23.51 2.44
C ASN A 100 -9.64 -22.66 3.67
N VAL A 101 -10.32 -21.52 3.85
CA VAL A 101 -10.00 -20.54 4.90
C VAL A 101 -10.07 -21.17 6.30
N GLY A 102 -11.11 -21.95 6.60
CA GLY A 102 -11.31 -22.55 7.92
C GLY A 102 -10.25 -23.59 8.26
N ALA A 103 -9.97 -24.51 7.32
CA ALA A 103 -8.95 -25.54 7.49
C ALA A 103 -7.53 -24.93 7.52
N GLN A 104 -7.28 -23.89 6.72
CA GLN A 104 -6.01 -23.17 6.72
C GLN A 104 -5.77 -22.43 8.04
N LEU A 105 -6.80 -21.78 8.61
CA LEU A 105 -6.72 -21.18 9.95
C LEU A 105 -6.43 -22.24 11.02
N HIS A 106 -7.12 -23.38 10.97
CA HIS A 106 -6.88 -24.48 11.88
C HIS A 106 -5.43 -25.00 11.78
N TYR A 107 -4.91 -25.19 10.56
CA TYR A 107 -3.51 -25.56 10.33
C TYR A 107 -2.54 -24.52 10.92
N MET A 108 -2.80 -23.23 10.68
CA MET A 108 -1.93 -22.15 11.15
C MET A 108 -1.83 -22.10 12.68
N LEU A 109 -2.98 -22.23 13.35
CA LEU A 109 -3.06 -22.23 14.81
C LEU A 109 -2.50 -23.53 15.41
N GLY A 110 -2.66 -24.66 14.73
CA GLY A 110 -2.13 -25.96 15.16
C GLY A 110 -0.61 -26.10 14.97
N SER A 111 0.00 -25.33 14.06
CA SER A 111 1.45 -25.40 13.79
C SER A 111 2.04 -24.02 13.52
N LEU A 112 2.17 -23.23 14.60
CA LEU A 112 2.66 -21.85 14.51
C LEU A 112 4.11 -21.76 14.00
N THR A 113 4.99 -22.66 14.44
CA THR A 113 6.39 -22.72 14.00
C THR A 113 6.49 -22.99 12.50
N THR A 114 5.71 -23.95 11.99
CA THR A 114 5.63 -24.26 10.56
C THR A 114 5.08 -23.07 9.79
N THR A 115 4.02 -22.42 10.30
CA THR A 115 3.43 -21.23 9.67
C THR A 115 4.45 -20.10 9.53
N VAL A 116 5.20 -19.79 10.59
CA VAL A 116 6.28 -18.79 10.51
C VAL A 116 7.33 -19.20 9.48
N SER A 117 7.71 -20.48 9.44
CA SER A 117 8.66 -20.99 8.44
C SER A 117 8.16 -20.82 7.00
N VAL A 118 6.86 -21.04 6.75
CA VAL A 118 6.24 -20.83 5.44
C VAL A 118 6.30 -19.36 5.04
N PHE A 119 6.00 -18.43 5.95
CA PHE A 119 6.10 -17.00 5.68
C PHE A 119 7.54 -16.55 5.39
N LEU A 120 8.53 -17.06 6.14
CA LEU A 120 9.94 -16.74 5.91
C LEU A 120 10.46 -17.30 4.58
N ARG A 121 10.13 -18.56 4.24
CA ARG A 121 10.48 -19.16 2.95
C ARG A 121 9.84 -18.40 1.80
N SER A 122 8.54 -18.09 1.93
CA SER A 122 7.81 -17.32 0.93
C SER A 122 8.39 -15.92 0.77
N PHE A 123 8.87 -15.27 1.83
CA PHE A 123 9.54 -13.99 1.73
C PHE A 123 10.78 -14.04 0.82
N VAL A 124 11.61 -15.06 0.96
CA VAL A 124 12.79 -15.25 0.10
C VAL A 124 12.37 -15.49 -1.35
N GLU A 125 11.44 -16.41 -1.58
CA GLU A 125 10.93 -16.72 -2.93
C GLU A 125 10.28 -15.52 -3.61
N ASN A 126 9.53 -14.71 -2.86
CA ASN A 126 8.82 -13.55 -3.40
C ASN A 126 9.75 -12.48 -3.96
N THR A 127 11.02 -12.43 -3.55
CA THR A 127 12.00 -11.47 -4.08
C THR A 127 12.28 -11.68 -5.57
N TYR A 128 12.08 -12.89 -6.09
CA TYR A 128 12.26 -13.21 -7.51
C TYR A 128 11.10 -12.73 -8.40
N TYR A 129 9.95 -12.37 -7.83
CA TYR A 129 8.76 -11.94 -8.58
C TYR A 129 8.72 -10.44 -8.92
N ILE A 130 9.83 -9.70 -8.77
CA ILE A 130 9.86 -8.26 -9.06
C ILE A 130 9.48 -7.93 -10.51
N THR A 131 9.75 -8.83 -11.44
CA THR A 131 9.35 -8.72 -12.86
C THR A 131 7.84 -8.73 -13.06
N GLN A 132 7.06 -9.15 -12.06
CA GLN A 132 5.59 -9.14 -12.10
C GLN A 132 4.98 -7.82 -11.63
N LEU A 133 5.77 -6.77 -11.40
CA LEU A 133 5.28 -5.49 -10.88
C LEU A 133 4.17 -4.90 -11.77
N PHE A 134 4.31 -5.04 -13.09
CA PHE A 134 3.34 -4.56 -14.09
C PHE A 134 2.57 -5.68 -14.80
N SER A 135 2.53 -6.86 -14.21
CA SER A 135 1.73 -7.96 -14.75
C SER A 135 0.28 -7.82 -14.29
N PHE A 136 -0.62 -7.25 -15.09
CA PHE A 136 -2.01 -6.97 -14.70
C PHE A 136 -3.03 -8.02 -15.19
N GLY A 137 -2.84 -9.28 -14.80
CA GLY A 137 -3.83 -10.36 -14.99
C GLY A 137 -3.39 -11.37 -16.06
N TRP A 138 -4.36 -11.86 -16.83
CA TRP A 138 -4.13 -12.70 -18.02
C TRP A 138 -3.75 -11.90 -19.27
N LEU A 139 -3.76 -10.57 -19.21
CA LEU A 139 -3.23 -9.74 -20.28
C LEU A 139 -1.71 -9.96 -20.36
N SER A 140 -1.25 -10.53 -21.47
CA SER A 140 0.17 -10.69 -21.80
C SER A 140 0.86 -9.37 -22.15
N TYR A 141 0.14 -8.25 -22.03
CA TYR A 141 0.56 -6.90 -22.38
C TYR A 141 1.32 -6.26 -21.21
N GLY A 142 2.52 -6.74 -20.95
CA GLY A 142 3.44 -6.14 -19.98
C GLY A 142 4.41 -5.18 -20.68
N PRO A 143 4.79 -4.05 -20.05
CA PRO A 143 5.96 -3.31 -20.52
C PRO A 143 7.21 -4.18 -20.32
N PRO A 144 8.26 -4.05 -21.16
CA PRO A 144 9.50 -4.77 -20.98
C PRO A 144 10.09 -4.57 -19.59
N GLU A 145 10.87 -5.54 -19.11
CA GLU A 145 11.44 -5.53 -17.76
C GLU A 145 12.20 -4.24 -17.44
N VAL A 146 12.86 -3.62 -18.43
CA VAL A 146 13.57 -2.34 -18.26
C VAL A 146 12.67 -1.23 -17.70
N PHE A 147 11.38 -1.20 -18.08
CA PHE A 147 10.44 -0.19 -17.61
C PHE A 147 10.04 -0.38 -16.14
N ILE A 148 10.15 -1.59 -15.59
CA ILE A 148 9.98 -1.85 -14.15
C ILE A 148 11.03 -1.09 -13.36
N TYR A 149 12.30 -1.21 -13.77
CA TYR A 149 13.42 -0.52 -13.13
C TYR A 149 13.34 0.98 -13.33
N LEU A 150 12.96 1.45 -14.53
CA LEU A 150 12.74 2.88 -14.79
C LEU A 150 11.61 3.46 -13.94
N TYR A 151 10.52 2.71 -13.72
CA TYR A 151 9.45 3.17 -12.86
C TYR A 151 9.85 3.21 -11.38
N ILE A 152 10.54 2.19 -10.88
CA ILE A 152 11.08 2.20 -9.51
C ILE A 152 12.04 3.39 -9.37
N GLY A 153 12.92 3.60 -10.35
CA GLY A 153 13.82 4.75 -10.41
C GLY A 153 13.07 6.08 -10.43
N PHE A 154 11.98 6.19 -11.19
CA PHE A 154 11.10 7.35 -11.22
C PHE A 154 10.40 7.59 -9.88
N LEU A 155 9.85 6.56 -9.25
CA LEU A 155 9.24 6.67 -7.91
C LEU A 155 10.26 7.09 -6.86
N MET A 156 11.50 6.59 -6.95
CA MET A 156 12.60 7.06 -6.13
C MET A 156 12.89 8.53 -6.43
N LEU A 157 13.07 8.91 -7.69
CA LEU A 157 13.34 10.30 -8.10
C LEU A 157 12.27 11.25 -7.56
N VAL A 158 10.99 10.96 -7.77
CA VAL A 158 9.87 11.73 -7.19
C VAL A 158 9.94 11.69 -5.67
N GLY A 159 10.21 10.54 -5.06
CA GLY A 159 10.27 10.43 -3.61
C GLY A 159 11.39 11.20 -2.92
N PHE A 160 12.54 11.31 -3.59
CA PHE A 160 13.72 12.01 -3.09
C PHE A 160 13.71 13.50 -3.48
N LEU A 161 13.13 13.86 -4.63
CA LEU A 161 13.09 15.25 -5.13
C LEU A 161 11.80 15.99 -4.75
N TYR A 162 10.65 15.33 -4.57
CA TYR A 162 9.38 15.99 -4.22
C TYR A 162 9.24 16.30 -2.71
N SER A 163 10.38 16.35 -2.03
CA SER A 163 10.48 16.70 -0.63
C SER A 163 10.34 18.22 -0.48
N LYS A 164 9.40 18.69 0.35
CA LYS A 164 9.05 20.12 0.49
C LYS A 164 10.29 21.04 0.50
N TYR A 165 10.33 21.98 -0.44
CA TYR A 165 11.25 23.13 -0.42
C TYR A 165 10.58 24.24 0.39
N GLU A 166 11.29 24.81 1.36
CA GLU A 166 10.81 26.00 2.07
C GLU A 166 11.33 27.26 1.38
N HIS A 167 10.42 28.22 1.18
CA HIS A 167 10.72 29.58 0.77
C HIS A 167 11.40 30.35 1.91
N GLY A 168 12.58 30.88 1.64
CA GLY A 168 13.23 31.90 2.46
C GLY A 168 14.10 31.36 3.60
N ALA A 169 15.22 32.06 3.85
CA ALA A 169 16.27 31.71 4.81
C ALA A 169 15.86 31.67 6.30
N ALA A 170 14.57 31.77 6.62
CA ALA A 170 14.10 32.02 7.97
C ALA A 170 13.07 30.98 8.42
N ARG A 171 13.44 29.69 8.55
CA ARG A 171 12.77 28.73 9.46
C ARG A 171 13.33 27.31 9.59
N ILE A 172 14.59 27.06 9.25
CA ILE A 172 15.15 25.71 9.42
C ILE A 172 15.55 25.47 10.89
N GLU A 173 14.57 25.10 11.71
CA GLU A 173 14.82 24.24 12.87
C GLU A 173 14.38 22.82 12.49
N ASP A 174 15.35 21.94 12.37
CA ASP A 174 15.27 20.48 12.27
C ASP A 174 13.93 19.92 11.73
N THR A 175 13.65 20.15 10.45
CA THR A 175 12.60 19.48 9.65
C THR A 175 12.89 17.99 9.42
N LYS A 176 13.68 17.37 10.29
CA LYS A 176 13.92 15.93 10.29
C LYS A 176 12.62 15.24 10.71
N MET A 177 12.08 14.43 9.81
CA MET A 177 11.04 13.47 10.19
C MET A 177 11.58 12.63 11.35
N ALA A 178 10.91 12.72 12.51
CA ALA A 178 11.30 11.98 13.70
C ALA A 178 11.46 10.49 13.37
N PHE A 179 12.48 9.86 13.94
CA PHE A 179 12.74 8.42 13.76
C PHE A 179 11.47 7.58 14.01
N ALA A 180 10.69 7.95 15.04
CA ALA A 180 9.41 7.32 15.35
C ALA A 180 8.40 7.35 14.19
N ASN A 181 8.35 8.43 13.40
CA ASN A 181 7.46 8.52 12.26
C ASN A 181 7.95 7.62 11.11
N ARG A 182 9.26 7.54 10.89
CA ARG A 182 9.86 6.64 9.88
C ARG A 182 9.63 5.19 10.23
N LEU A 183 9.83 4.84 11.50
CA LEU A 183 9.50 3.53 12.05
C LEU A 183 8.01 3.23 11.87
N GLY A 184 7.14 4.22 12.07
CA GLY A 184 5.71 4.06 11.82
C GLY A 184 5.37 3.73 10.37
N VAL A 185 5.96 4.45 9.41
CA VAL A 185 5.82 4.13 7.98
C VAL A 185 6.35 2.73 7.66
N PHE A 186 7.51 2.37 8.21
CA PHE A 186 8.05 1.01 8.07
C PHE A 186 7.11 -0.06 8.58
N ILE A 187 6.50 0.15 9.76
CA ILE A 187 5.52 -0.77 10.33
C ILE A 187 4.31 -0.91 9.39
N VAL A 188 3.80 0.18 8.80
CA VAL A 188 2.68 0.12 7.84
C VAL A 188 3.05 -0.70 6.60
N ILE A 189 4.25 -0.52 6.05
CA ILE A 189 4.73 -1.31 4.90
C ILE A 189 4.86 -2.79 5.28
N ALA A 190 5.50 -3.10 6.41
CA ALA A 190 5.71 -4.46 6.88
C ALA A 190 4.38 -5.17 7.13
N LEU A 191 3.43 -4.51 7.80
CA LEU A 191 2.09 -5.05 8.02
C LEU A 191 1.31 -5.22 6.71
N GLY A 192 1.45 -4.29 5.76
CA GLY A 192 0.88 -4.43 4.42
C GLY A 192 1.41 -5.68 3.71
N TYR A 193 2.72 -5.89 3.76
CA TYR A 193 3.36 -7.08 3.20
C TYR A 193 2.84 -8.37 3.83
N VAL A 194 2.82 -8.44 5.17
CA VAL A 194 2.33 -9.61 5.91
C VAL A 194 0.86 -9.85 5.60
N LEU A 195 0.03 -8.80 5.52
CA LEU A 195 -1.39 -8.94 5.27
C LEU A 195 -1.70 -9.44 3.84
N VAL A 196 -0.95 -9.00 2.83
CA VAL A 196 -1.06 -9.58 1.46
C VAL A 196 -0.78 -11.07 1.49
N ASN A 197 0.32 -11.48 2.10
CA ASN A 197 0.72 -12.88 2.19
C ASN A 197 -0.29 -13.70 3.01
N LEU A 198 -0.80 -13.15 4.12
CA LEU A 198 -1.83 -13.79 4.93
C LEU A 198 -3.11 -14.02 4.15
N LEU A 199 -3.59 -13.00 3.42
CA LEU A 199 -4.81 -13.14 2.62
C LEU A 199 -4.63 -14.21 1.53
N LEU A 200 -3.51 -14.22 0.81
CA LEU A 200 -3.22 -15.24 -0.20
C LEU A 200 -3.03 -16.64 0.40
N TYR A 201 -2.47 -16.73 1.60
CA TYR A 201 -2.37 -18.01 2.28
C TYR A 201 -3.74 -18.56 2.65
N LEU A 202 -4.64 -17.69 3.12
CA LEU A 202 -6.00 -18.07 3.50
C LEU A 202 -6.92 -18.38 2.32
N THR A 203 -6.84 -17.61 1.23
CA THR A 203 -7.85 -17.63 0.17
C THR A 203 -7.38 -18.24 -1.15
N TRP A 204 -6.07 -18.35 -1.38
CA TRP A 204 -5.50 -18.79 -2.66
C TRP A 204 -4.62 -20.03 -2.52
N THR A 205 -3.94 -20.21 -1.38
CA THR A 205 -2.96 -21.28 -1.21
C THR A 205 -3.63 -22.57 -0.71
N PRO A 206 -3.27 -23.74 -1.24
CA PRO A 206 -3.76 -25.03 -0.75
C PRO A 206 -3.43 -25.24 0.73
N VAL A 207 -4.35 -25.89 1.46
CA VAL A 207 -4.19 -26.11 2.90
C VAL A 207 -2.90 -26.87 3.21
N GLY A 208 -2.06 -26.28 4.07
CA GLY A 208 -0.81 -26.89 4.51
C GLY A 208 0.35 -26.82 3.51
N ALA A 209 0.21 -26.04 2.43
CA ALA A 209 1.31 -25.83 1.49
C ALA A 209 2.53 -25.20 2.18
N GLY A 210 3.73 -25.63 1.76
CA GLY A 210 5.00 -25.16 2.29
C GLY A 210 5.45 -23.77 1.80
N LEU A 211 4.72 -23.18 0.84
CA LEU A 211 4.95 -21.86 0.27
C LEU A 211 3.60 -21.18 -0.03
N ILE A 212 3.55 -19.86 0.14
CA ILE A 212 2.38 -19.04 -0.18
C ILE A 212 2.33 -18.84 -1.68
N GLN A 213 1.22 -19.25 -2.29
CA GLN A 213 1.03 -19.20 -3.73
C GLN A 213 0.28 -17.93 -4.16
N GLY A 214 0.45 -17.57 -5.43
CA GLY A 214 -0.28 -16.45 -6.04
C GLY A 214 0.21 -15.06 -5.63
N VAL A 215 1.32 -14.95 -4.89
CA VAL A 215 1.94 -13.67 -4.57
C VAL A 215 2.51 -13.05 -5.84
N GLN A 216 2.19 -11.78 -6.08
CA GLN A 216 2.68 -11.03 -7.24
C GLN A 216 3.14 -9.64 -6.81
N ALA A 217 4.24 -9.15 -7.42
CA ALA A 217 4.84 -7.87 -7.06
C ALA A 217 3.84 -6.69 -7.16
N ARG A 218 2.89 -6.75 -8.11
CA ARG A 218 1.82 -5.74 -8.28
C ARG A 218 1.00 -5.46 -7.03
N TYR A 219 0.87 -6.42 -6.12
CA TYR A 219 0.12 -6.24 -4.88
C TYR A 219 0.78 -5.25 -3.92
N PHE A 220 2.09 -5.02 -4.09
CA PHE A 220 2.89 -4.16 -3.23
C PHE A 220 3.11 -2.75 -3.82
N ILE A 221 2.62 -2.45 -5.04
CA ILE A 221 2.70 -1.09 -5.63
C ILE A 221 2.22 0.00 -4.66
N PRO A 222 1.06 -0.15 -3.97
CA PRO A 222 0.61 0.87 -3.04
C PRO A 222 1.58 1.12 -1.87
N LEU A 223 2.40 0.12 -1.52
CA LEU A 223 3.40 0.26 -0.45
C LEU A 223 4.62 1.07 -0.93
N LEU A 224 4.94 1.03 -2.22
CA LEU A 224 6.04 1.81 -2.81
C LEU A 224 5.82 3.32 -2.69
N LEU A 225 4.56 3.76 -2.58
CA LEU A 225 4.21 5.17 -2.33
C LEU A 225 4.79 5.72 -1.02
N PHE A 226 5.21 4.85 -0.10
CA PHE A 226 5.79 5.26 1.18
C PHE A 226 7.32 5.30 1.19
N LEU A 227 8.00 4.83 0.15
CA LEU A 227 9.46 4.94 0.01
C LEU A 227 9.99 6.38 0.18
N PRO A 228 9.32 7.44 -0.32
CA PRO A 228 9.75 8.83 -0.12
C PRO A 228 9.99 9.21 1.35
N PHE A 229 9.26 8.59 2.29
CA PHE A 229 9.34 8.94 3.71
C PHE A 229 10.63 8.46 4.40
N PHE A 230 11.39 7.56 3.77
CA PHE A 230 12.70 7.10 4.28
C PHE A 230 13.85 8.00 3.86
N SER A 231 13.63 8.89 2.91
CA SER A 231 14.68 9.80 2.46
C SER A 231 15.19 10.69 3.60
N ARG A 232 16.51 10.91 3.62
CA ARG A 232 17.09 12.08 4.29
C ARG A 232 16.72 13.24 3.41
N ASN A 233 15.61 13.86 3.75
CA ASN A 233 15.21 15.09 3.11
C ASN A 233 16.25 16.16 3.36
N VAL A 234 17.17 16.29 2.41
CA VAL A 234 18.09 17.41 2.34
C VAL A 234 17.27 18.53 1.74
N HIS A 235 17.10 19.60 2.50
CA HIS A 235 16.38 20.79 2.05
C HIS A 235 17.42 21.76 1.50
N PRO A 236 17.80 21.70 0.20
CA PRO A 236 18.50 22.84 -0.37
C PRO A 236 17.51 24.01 -0.35
N VAL A 237 17.99 25.17 0.13
CA VAL A 237 17.24 26.41 0.02
C VAL A 237 17.22 26.75 -1.47
N LEU A 238 16.11 26.42 -2.15
CA LEU A 238 15.90 26.76 -3.55
C LEU A 238 15.09 28.05 -3.63
N SER A 239 15.42 28.89 -4.60
CA SER A 239 14.57 30.02 -4.98
C SER A 239 13.25 29.53 -5.57
N GLU A 240 12.22 30.39 -5.56
CA GLU A 240 10.90 30.07 -6.14
C GLU A 240 10.97 29.60 -7.60
N GLY A 241 11.86 30.23 -8.38
CA GLY A 241 12.11 29.87 -9.78
C GLY A 241 12.72 28.49 -9.92
N GLU A 242 13.63 28.10 -9.02
CA GLU A 242 14.25 26.77 -9.00
C GLU A 242 13.26 25.67 -8.58
N VAL A 243 12.42 25.93 -7.57
CA VAL A 243 11.35 25.01 -7.14
C VAL A 243 10.35 24.80 -8.27
N THR A 244 9.90 25.88 -8.91
CA THR A 244 8.96 25.83 -10.03
C THR A 244 9.56 25.05 -11.20
N ARG A 245 10.81 25.35 -11.57
CA ARG A 245 11.53 24.63 -12.63
C ARG A 245 11.67 23.15 -12.32
N MET A 246 11.98 22.79 -11.07
CA MET A 246 12.13 21.41 -10.67
C MET A 246 10.78 20.65 -10.67
N HIS A 247 9.69 21.26 -10.19
CA HIS A 247 8.36 20.67 -10.31
C HIS A 247 7.96 20.43 -11.77
N ILE A 248 8.22 21.42 -12.64
CA ILE A 248 7.99 21.28 -14.09
C ILE A 248 8.84 20.15 -14.64
N ASN A 249 10.13 20.04 -14.27
CA ASN A 249 11.01 18.97 -14.72
C ASN A 249 10.50 17.59 -14.26
N VAL A 250 10.06 17.45 -13.01
CA VAL A 250 9.50 16.20 -12.49
C VAL A 250 8.21 15.83 -13.22
N GLN A 251 7.30 16.80 -13.44
CA GLN A 251 6.08 16.59 -14.21
C GLN A 251 6.38 16.23 -15.67
N PHE A 252 7.37 16.88 -16.28
CA PHE A 252 7.82 16.59 -17.64
C PHE A 252 8.40 15.18 -17.74
N VAL A 253 9.28 14.78 -16.82
CA VAL A 253 9.83 13.42 -16.75
C VAL A 253 8.72 12.39 -16.54
N ALA A 254 7.75 12.68 -15.65
CA ALA A 254 6.60 11.81 -15.41
C ALA A 254 5.77 11.63 -16.69
N PHE A 255 5.48 12.73 -17.38
CA PHE A 255 4.70 12.73 -18.61
C PHE A 255 5.43 12.01 -19.75
N ALA A 256 6.73 12.29 -19.93
CA ALA A 256 7.57 11.61 -20.90
C ALA A 256 7.67 10.11 -20.62
N PHE A 257 7.78 9.71 -19.34
CA PHE A 257 7.78 8.30 -18.94
C PHE A 257 6.45 7.61 -19.31
N VAL A 258 5.31 8.24 -19.02
CA VAL A 258 3.98 7.71 -19.39
C VAL A 258 3.85 7.57 -20.91
N ILE A 259 4.27 8.59 -21.67
CA ILE A 259 4.25 8.51 -23.14
C ILE A 259 5.16 7.38 -23.65
N LEU A 260 6.38 7.25 -23.11
CA LEU A 260 7.32 6.20 -23.51
C LEU A 260 6.75 4.80 -23.24
N VAL A 261 6.17 4.57 -22.06
CA VAL A 261 5.52 3.30 -21.71
C VAL A 261 4.34 3.05 -22.65
N PHE A 262 3.51 4.06 -22.91
CA PHE A 262 2.35 3.95 -23.78
C PHE A 262 2.73 3.65 -25.24
N MET A 263 3.68 4.41 -25.81
CA MET A 263 4.18 4.22 -27.17
C MET A 263 4.84 2.85 -27.33
N HIS A 264 5.66 2.43 -26.36
CA HIS A 264 6.22 1.09 -26.38
C HIS A 264 5.12 0.03 -26.36
N THR A 265 4.13 0.18 -25.47
CA THR A 265 3.00 -0.76 -25.39
C THR A 265 2.20 -0.78 -26.68
N LEU A 266 2.03 0.35 -27.37
CA LEU A 266 1.43 0.35 -28.70
C LEU A 266 2.28 -0.44 -29.69
N PHE A 267 3.54 -0.06 -29.91
CA PHE A 267 4.40 -0.70 -30.93
C PHE A 267 4.70 -2.18 -30.68
N ALA A 268 4.72 -2.63 -29.43
CA ALA A 268 5.00 -4.02 -29.11
C ALA A 268 3.79 -4.94 -29.38
N TYR A 269 2.59 -4.38 -29.46
CA TYR A 269 1.35 -5.15 -29.41
C TYR A 269 0.30 -4.77 -30.47
N TYR A 270 0.50 -3.69 -31.22
CA TYR A 270 -0.35 -3.18 -32.30
C TYR A 270 0.50 -2.65 -33.45
#